data_AF-A0A0R0C4K4-F1
#
_entry.id   AF-A0A0R0C4K4-F1
#
_cell.length_a   1.000
_cell.length_b   1.000
_cell.length_c   1.000
_cell.angle_alpha   90.00
_cell.angle_beta   90.00
_cell.angle_gamma   90.00
#
_symmetry.space_group_name_H-M   'P 1'
#
loop_
_entity.id
_entity.type
_entity.pdbx_description
1 polymer ?
#
loop_
_entity_poly.entity_id
_entity_poly.type
_entity_poly.pdbx_seq_one_letter_code
_entity_poly.pdbx_strand_id
1 'polypeptide(L)'
;MTVRRYRTRMALVQLVAIVGGISGAILGGLLAYDGEQSWLALPLWALGCAAFFSLIAAPIIWQRVVLDERAGHLRYHNIATLHRWRQVSLPDVLEVRYDNFADKRKAMVSGLYLHMRNGSRPARHRLMDNEIGSYQGASPLFRDVAASVLRAQPRSLVDPILLTGQ
;
A
#
# COMPACT_ATOMS: atom_id res chain seq x y z
N MET A 1 27.15 -0.31 -0.14
CA MET A 1 25.73 -0.19 -0.51
C MET A 1 24.88 -0.78 0.60
N THR A 2 23.84 -0.06 0.96
CA THR A 2 23.08 -0.11 2.22
C THR A 2 21.73 -0.80 2.03
N VAL A 3 21.30 -1.61 3.01
CA VAL A 3 19.95 -2.18 3.07
C VAL A 3 18.94 -1.03 3.14
N ARG A 4 18.00 -0.97 2.18
CA ARG A 4 16.94 0.05 2.18
C ARG A 4 15.70 -0.50 2.88
N ARG A 5 15.14 0.30 3.78
CA ARG A 5 13.95 -0.07 4.56
C ARG A 5 12.86 0.97 4.32
N TYR A 6 11.70 0.51 3.88
CA TYR A 6 10.54 1.33 3.64
C TYR A 6 9.43 0.94 4.62
N ARG A 7 8.77 1.97 5.15
CA ARG A 7 7.63 1.86 6.04
C ARG A 7 6.50 2.72 5.49
N THR A 8 5.29 2.22 5.63
CA THR A 8 4.10 2.98 5.28
C THR A 8 3.95 4.17 6.22
N ARG A 9 3.65 5.35 5.66
CA ARG A 9 3.44 6.58 6.42
C ARG A 9 2.04 6.61 7.05
N MET A 10 1.91 7.36 8.15
CA MET A 10 0.64 7.52 8.87
C MET A 10 -0.42 8.32 8.11
N ALA A 11 -0.04 8.98 7.01
CA ALA A 11 -0.91 9.91 6.29
C ALA A 11 -2.22 9.26 5.83
N LEU A 12 -2.18 8.04 5.28
CA LEU A 12 -3.40 7.33 4.87
C LEU A 12 -4.34 7.03 6.02
N VAL A 13 -3.78 6.60 7.16
CA VAL A 13 -4.59 6.32 8.36
C VAL A 13 -5.21 7.60 8.92
N GLN A 14 -4.46 8.69 8.94
CA GLN A 14 -4.98 9.99 9.38
C GLN A 14 -6.11 10.48 8.47
N LEU A 15 -5.96 10.35 7.15
CA LEU A 15 -7.01 10.72 6.20
C LEU A 15 -8.28 9.89 6.41
N VAL A 16 -8.13 8.57 6.56
CA VAL A 16 -9.26 7.66 6.83
C VAL A 16 -9.95 7.99 8.16
N ALA A 17 -9.17 8.34 9.19
CA ALA A 17 -9.70 8.79 10.49
C ALA A 17 -10.50 10.10 10.37
N ILE A 18 -10.00 11.08 9.62
CA ILE A 18 -10.68 12.36 9.37
C ILE A 18 -12.00 12.12 8.64
N VAL A 19 -11.99 11.30 7.58
CA VAL A 19 -13.21 10.93 6.85
C VAL A 19 -14.20 10.24 7.79
N GLY A 20 -13.74 9.31 8.62
CA GLY A 20 -14.56 8.67 9.65
C GLY A 20 -15.18 9.67 10.62
N GLY A 21 -14.42 10.66 11.09
CA GLY A 21 -14.91 11.72 11.96
C GLY A 21 -15.99 12.59 11.31
N ILE A 22 -15.80 12.98 10.06
CA ILE A 22 -16.78 13.76 9.29
C ILE A 22 -18.06 12.93 9.10
N SER A 23 -17.94 11.66 8.70
CA SER A 23 -19.09 10.76 8.54
C SER A 23 -19.86 10.57 9.85
N GLY A 24 -19.14 10.42 10.98
CA GLY A 24 -19.75 10.33 12.30
C GLY A 24 -20.47 11.61 12.70
N ALA A 25 -19.89 12.78 12.41
CA ALA A 25 -20.56 14.06 12.68
C ALA A 25 -21.85 14.23 11.86
N ILE A 26 -21.84 13.83 10.58
CA ILE A 26 -23.03 13.87 9.72
C ILE A 26 -24.11 12.94 10.28
N LEU A 27 -23.76 11.69 10.60
CA LEU A 27 -24.71 10.72 11.15
C LEU A 27 -25.28 11.19 12.49
N GLY A 28 -24.42 11.62 13.41
CA GLY A 28 -24.86 12.15 14.71
C GLY A 28 -25.75 13.39 14.57
N GLY A 29 -25.48 14.25 13.59
CA GLY A 29 -26.32 15.40 13.27
C GLY A 29 -27.69 15.02 12.73
N LEU A 30 -27.78 14.00 11.88
CA LEU A 30 -29.07 13.46 11.40
C LEU A 30 -29.89 12.88 12.56
N LEU A 31 -29.28 12.06 13.41
CA LEU A 31 -29.94 11.47 14.58
C LEU A 31 -30.41 12.54 15.58
N ALA A 32 -29.64 13.62 15.74
CA ALA A 32 -30.03 14.74 16.60
C ALA A 32 -31.16 15.58 15.99
N TYR A 33 -31.17 15.73 14.66
CA TYR A 33 -32.24 16.42 13.93
C TYR A 33 -33.56 15.66 14.00
N ASP A 34 -33.52 14.33 13.89
CA ASP A 34 -34.69 13.45 14.00
C ASP A 34 -35.20 13.29 15.45
N GLY A 35 -34.51 13.89 16.42
CA GLY A 35 -34.88 13.84 17.84
C GLY A 35 -34.51 12.53 18.54
N GLU A 36 -33.81 11.62 17.87
CA GLU A 36 -33.39 10.33 18.43
C GLU A 36 -32.22 10.50 19.42
N GLN A 37 -31.42 11.56 19.28
CA GLN A 37 -30.30 11.86 20.16
C GLN A 37 -30.15 13.34 20.50
N SER A 38 -29.39 13.64 21.56
CA SER A 38 -29.01 15.01 21.90
C SER A 38 -27.92 15.55 20.95
N TRP A 39 -27.99 16.84 20.60
CA TRP A 39 -26.90 17.55 19.93
C TRP A 39 -25.56 17.48 20.69
N LEU A 40 -25.58 17.25 21.99
CA LEU A 40 -24.37 17.05 22.80
C LEU A 40 -23.67 15.71 22.53
N ALA A 41 -24.34 14.75 21.88
CA ALA A 41 -23.77 13.45 21.52
C ALA A 41 -22.97 13.48 20.19
N LEU A 42 -23.05 14.56 19.41
CA LEU A 42 -22.33 14.73 18.15
C LEU A 42 -20.81 14.48 18.26
N PRO A 43 -20.10 15.04 19.26
CA PRO A 43 -18.67 14.76 19.43
C PRO A 43 -18.39 13.28 19.68
N LEU A 44 -19.28 12.57 20.39
CA LEU A 44 -19.14 11.14 20.65
C LEU A 44 -19.29 10.32 19.36
N TRP A 45 -20.24 10.67 18.49
CA TRP A 45 -20.38 10.04 17.18
C TRP A 45 -19.17 10.30 16.27
N ALA A 46 -18.70 11.54 16.20
CA ALA A 46 -17.53 11.91 15.42
C ALA A 46 -16.28 11.15 15.91
N LEU A 47 -16.03 11.13 17.22
CA LEU A 47 -14.89 10.41 17.80
C LEU A 47 -15.02 8.89 17.66
N GLY A 48 -16.21 8.35 17.86
CA GLY A 48 -16.50 6.92 17.73
C GLY A 48 -16.24 6.42 16.30
N CYS A 49 -16.74 7.14 15.30
CA CYS A 49 -16.47 6.81 13.90
C CYS A 49 -15.00 7.02 13.55
N ALA A 50 -14.37 8.12 13.95
CA ALA A 50 -12.94 8.34 13.71
C ALA A 50 -12.08 7.20 14.29
N ALA A 51 -12.41 6.73 15.50
CA ALA A 51 -11.73 5.60 16.13
C ALA A 51 -11.98 4.28 15.37
N PHE A 52 -13.22 3.99 15.00
CA PHE A 52 -13.58 2.80 14.22
C PHE A 52 -12.81 2.72 12.90
N PHE A 53 -12.82 3.80 12.13
CA PHE A 53 -12.09 3.88 10.86
C PHE A 53 -10.57 3.80 11.05
N SER A 54 -10.03 4.40 12.11
CA SER A 54 -8.62 4.26 12.48
C SER A 54 -8.23 2.82 12.76
N LEU A 55 -9.07 2.06 13.47
CA LEU A 55 -8.82 0.64 13.78
C LEU A 55 -8.82 -0.22 12.52
N ILE A 56 -9.72 0.03 11.58
CA ILE A 56 -9.76 -0.67 10.29
C ILE A 56 -8.50 -0.37 9.47
N ALA A 57 -8.02 0.88 9.50
CA ALA A 57 -6.84 1.30 8.76
C ALA A 57 -5.50 0.98 9.46
N ALA A 58 -5.51 0.70 10.77
CA ALA A 58 -4.31 0.46 11.57
C ALA A 58 -3.35 -0.61 11.01
N PRO A 59 -3.83 -1.75 10.45
CA PRO A 59 -2.94 -2.75 9.85
C PRO A 59 -2.07 -2.19 8.71
N ILE A 60 -2.48 -1.11 8.05
CA ILE A 60 -1.71 -0.47 6.98
C ILE A 60 -0.37 0.08 7.51
N ILE A 61 -0.31 0.51 8.77
CA ILE A 61 0.89 1.09 9.40
C ILE A 61 1.97 0.02 9.62
N TRP A 62 1.56 -1.23 9.82
CA TRP A 62 2.48 -2.33 10.09
C TRP A 62 3.20 -2.86 8.86
N GLN A 63 2.86 -2.36 7.67
CA GLN A 63 3.50 -2.79 6.44
C GLN A 63 4.97 -2.36 6.38
N ARG A 64 5.83 -3.27 5.93
CA ARG A 64 7.28 -3.08 5.85
C ARG A 64 7.82 -3.73 4.60
N VAL A 65 8.76 -3.03 3.96
CA VAL A 65 9.54 -3.54 2.83
C VAL A 65 11.01 -3.34 3.14
N VAL A 66 11.81 -4.37 2.94
CA VAL A 66 13.26 -4.38 3.13
C VAL A 66 13.88 -4.87 1.84
N LEU A 67 14.63 -4.00 1.18
CA LEU A 67 15.33 -4.29 -0.05
C LEU A 67 16.82 -4.42 0.26
N ASP A 68 17.34 -5.63 0.10
CA ASP A 68 18.76 -5.94 0.23
C ASP A 68 19.34 -6.26 -1.14
N GLU A 69 19.90 -5.24 -1.78
CA GLU A 69 20.50 -5.34 -3.11
C GLU A 69 21.72 -6.28 -3.12
N ARG A 70 22.49 -6.35 -2.01
CA ARG A 70 23.70 -7.18 -1.93
C ARG A 70 23.36 -8.66 -1.80
N ALA A 71 22.37 -8.96 -0.97
CA ALA A 71 21.87 -10.32 -0.85
C ALA A 71 20.99 -10.74 -2.05
N GLY A 72 20.63 -9.81 -2.93
CA GLY A 72 19.73 -10.08 -4.05
C GLY A 72 18.32 -10.45 -3.59
N HIS A 73 17.87 -9.90 -2.46
CA HIS A 73 16.62 -10.28 -1.83
C HIS A 73 15.75 -9.08 -1.48
N LEU A 74 14.45 -9.22 -1.75
CA LEU A 74 13.40 -8.35 -1.29
C LEU A 74 12.59 -9.09 -0.21
N ARG A 75 12.50 -8.50 0.97
CA ARG A 75 11.64 -9.00 2.05
C ARG A 75 10.51 -8.02 2.27
N TYR A 76 9.29 -8.52 2.40
CA TYR A 76 8.16 -7.66 2.64
C TYR A 76 7.10 -8.33 3.51
N HIS A 77 6.31 -7.48 4.14
CA HIS A 77 5.23 -7.85 5.05
C HIS A 77 4.14 -6.82 4.82
N ASN A 78 2.97 -7.26 4.37
CA ASN A 78 1.85 -6.37 4.05
C ASN A 78 0.48 -7.02 4.26
N ILE A 79 -0.59 -6.24 4.09
CA ILE A 79 -1.97 -6.75 4.24
C ILE A 79 -2.27 -7.87 3.24
N ALA A 80 -1.79 -7.75 1.99
CA ALA A 80 -1.97 -8.77 0.96
C ALA A 80 -1.36 -10.14 1.32
N THR A 81 -0.41 -10.16 2.27
CA THR A 81 0.22 -11.38 2.79
C THR A 81 -0.26 -11.73 4.20
N LEU A 82 -1.34 -11.11 4.67
CA LEU A 82 -1.84 -11.23 6.05
C LEU A 82 -0.71 -11.00 7.07
N HIS A 83 0.16 -10.02 6.81
CA HIS A 83 1.26 -9.70 7.71
C HIS A 83 2.23 -10.88 7.95
N ARG A 84 2.33 -11.82 7.00
CA ARG A 84 3.40 -12.83 7.00
C ARG A 84 4.60 -12.30 6.23
N TRP A 85 5.79 -12.43 6.81
CA TRP A 85 7.02 -12.10 6.08
C TRP A 85 7.18 -13.00 4.86
N ARG A 86 7.35 -12.37 3.70
CA ARG A 86 7.72 -13.02 2.44
C ARG A 86 9.09 -12.56 2.02
N GLN A 87 9.83 -13.45 1.38
CA GLN A 87 11.11 -13.18 0.77
C GLN A 87 11.04 -13.53 -0.71
N VAL A 88 11.61 -12.67 -1.53
CA VAL A 88 11.66 -12.76 -2.98
C VAL A 88 13.12 -12.61 -3.39
N SER A 89 13.61 -13.57 -4.16
CA SER A 89 14.92 -13.50 -4.80
C SER A 89 14.81 -12.60 -6.04
N LEU A 90 15.57 -11.50 -6.08
CA LEU A 90 15.55 -10.56 -7.21
C LEU A 90 15.98 -11.21 -8.54
N PRO A 91 17.00 -12.11 -8.57
CA PRO A 91 17.39 -12.84 -9.79
C PRO A 91 16.36 -13.85 -10.32
N ASP A 92 15.27 -14.09 -9.59
CA ASP A 92 14.18 -14.97 -10.03
C ASP A 92 12.97 -14.18 -10.54
N VAL A 93 12.99 -12.84 -10.50
CA VAL A 93 11.88 -11.99 -10.94
C VAL A 93 11.93 -11.84 -12.45
N LEU A 94 11.00 -12.49 -13.16
CA LEU A 94 10.91 -12.45 -14.63
C LEU A 94 10.21 -11.20 -15.15
N GLU A 95 9.18 -10.72 -14.44
CA GLU A 95 8.39 -9.57 -14.86
C GLU A 95 7.96 -8.71 -13.66
N VAL A 96 8.02 -7.39 -13.82
CA VAL A 96 7.58 -6.39 -12.85
C VAL A 96 6.48 -5.53 -13.50
N ARG A 97 5.25 -5.65 -13.00
CA ARG A 97 4.08 -4.91 -13.52
C ARG A 97 3.57 -3.90 -12.52
N TYR A 98 3.27 -2.70 -13.00
CA TYR A 98 2.59 -1.69 -12.21
C TYR A 98 1.07 -1.85 -12.35
N ASP A 99 0.37 -1.90 -11.22
CA ASP A 99 -1.09 -1.90 -11.15
C ASP A 99 -1.52 -0.53 -10.67
N ASN A 100 -1.97 0.33 -11.59
CA ASN A 100 -2.35 1.69 -11.29
C ASN A 100 -3.78 1.75 -10.74
N PHE A 101 -4.00 2.40 -9.59
CA PHE A 101 -5.36 2.63 -9.08
C PHE A 101 -6.24 3.42 -10.06
N ALA A 102 -5.63 4.26 -10.91
CA ALA A 102 -6.36 5.07 -11.89
C ALA A 102 -6.96 4.24 -13.04
N ASP A 103 -6.43 3.03 -13.26
CA ASP A 103 -6.98 2.11 -14.25
C ASP A 103 -8.17 1.38 -13.61
N LYS A 104 -9.36 1.99 -13.76
CA LYS A 104 -10.63 1.79 -13.01
C LYS A 104 -11.16 0.34 -12.91
N ARG A 105 -10.49 -0.65 -13.48
CA ARG A 105 -10.99 -2.03 -13.58
C ARG A 105 -10.58 -2.93 -12.41
N LYS A 106 -9.57 -2.60 -11.58
CA LYS A 106 -8.97 -3.63 -10.69
C LYS A 106 -8.53 -3.25 -9.27
N ALA A 107 -8.23 -1.99 -8.93
CA ALA A 107 -7.68 -1.71 -7.58
C ALA A 107 -8.01 -0.33 -7.01
N MET A 108 -8.36 -0.27 -5.71
CA MET A 108 -8.47 0.98 -4.94
C MET A 108 -7.11 1.59 -4.56
N VAL A 109 -6.02 0.83 -4.69
CA VAL A 109 -4.65 1.23 -4.30
C VAL A 109 -3.66 0.69 -5.31
N SER A 110 -2.68 1.52 -5.70
CA SER A 110 -1.61 1.09 -6.60
C SER A 110 -0.79 -0.05 -6.02
N GLY A 111 -0.36 -0.96 -6.88
CA GLY A 111 0.44 -2.12 -6.50
C GLY A 111 1.57 -2.39 -7.47
N LEU A 112 2.57 -3.13 -6.99
CA LEU A 112 3.62 -3.70 -7.83
C LEU A 112 3.49 -5.22 -7.82
N TYR A 113 3.29 -5.83 -8.98
CA TYR A 113 3.32 -7.27 -9.12
C TYR A 113 4.69 -7.74 -9.56
N LEU A 114 5.26 -8.66 -8.80
CA LEU A 114 6.47 -9.39 -9.14
C LEU A 114 6.06 -10.79 -9.60
N HIS A 115 6.32 -11.09 -10.86
CA HIS A 115 6.13 -12.41 -11.45
C HIS A 115 7.48 -13.12 -11.47
N MET A 116 7.55 -14.25 -10.79
CA MET A 116 8.79 -14.95 -10.53
C MET A 116 8.83 -16.32 -11.15
N ARG A 117 10.04 -16.75 -11.51
CA ARG A 117 10.35 -18.14 -11.81
C ARG A 117 10.23 -18.96 -10.53
N ASN A 118 9.41 -20.00 -10.55
CA ASN A 118 9.28 -20.92 -9.43
C ASN A 118 9.01 -22.35 -9.92
N GLY A 119 10.08 -23.04 -10.31
CA GLY A 119 10.00 -24.40 -10.86
C GLY A 119 8.99 -24.48 -12.02
N SER A 120 7.98 -25.35 -11.86
CA SER A 120 6.93 -25.59 -12.86
C SER A 120 5.74 -24.63 -12.81
N ARG A 121 5.63 -23.76 -11.80
CA ARG A 121 4.51 -22.82 -11.67
C ARG A 121 4.99 -21.41 -11.32
N PRO A 122 4.68 -20.39 -12.13
CA PRO A 122 5.08 -19.02 -11.84
C PRO A 122 4.49 -18.56 -10.49
N ALA A 123 5.33 -17.95 -9.65
CA ALA A 123 4.88 -17.32 -8.41
C ALA A 123 4.57 -15.84 -8.66
N ARG A 124 3.51 -15.32 -8.02
CA ARG A 124 3.12 -13.92 -8.12
C ARG A 124 3.06 -13.29 -6.75
N HIS A 125 3.77 -12.19 -6.58
CA HIS A 125 3.82 -11.42 -5.34
C HIS A 125 3.29 -10.02 -5.60
N ARG A 126 2.44 -9.51 -4.70
CA ARG A 126 1.94 -8.13 -4.76
C ARG A 126 2.54 -7.31 -3.62
N LEU A 127 3.27 -6.26 -3.99
CA LEU A 127 3.63 -5.18 -3.07
C LEU A 127 2.56 -4.11 -3.17
N MET A 128 2.26 -3.49 -2.03
CA MET A 128 1.34 -2.37 -1.94
C MET A 128 2.14 -1.20 -1.39
N ASP A 129 1.93 -0.03 -1.97
CA ASP A 129 2.39 1.22 -1.41
C ASP A 129 1.16 2.05 -1.11
N ASN A 130 1.03 2.42 0.15
CA ASN A 130 -0.11 3.15 0.68
C ASN A 130 0.25 4.63 0.88
N GLU A 131 1.29 5.11 0.20
CA GLU A 131 1.64 6.52 0.16
C GLU A 131 0.53 7.35 -0.50
N ILE A 132 0.00 8.32 0.24
CA ILE A 132 -0.94 9.32 -0.30
C ILE A 132 -0.17 10.20 -1.29
N GLY A 133 -0.79 10.52 -2.43
CA GLY A 133 -0.27 11.53 -3.36
C GLY A 133 0.40 10.96 -4.61
N SER A 134 0.46 9.64 -4.77
CA SER A 134 0.99 8.93 -5.95
C SER A 134 0.15 9.11 -7.23
N TYR A 135 -0.60 10.20 -7.37
CA TYR A 135 -1.42 10.51 -8.56
C TYR A 135 -0.56 10.83 -9.80
N GLN A 136 0.72 11.12 -9.61
CA GLN A 136 1.66 11.55 -10.65
C GLN A 136 2.47 10.39 -11.28
N GLY A 137 2.25 9.14 -10.85
CA GLY A 137 2.96 7.98 -11.39
C GLY A 137 3.29 6.93 -10.33
N ALA A 138 4.17 5.99 -10.65
CA ALA A 138 4.61 4.96 -9.72
C ALA A 138 5.41 5.55 -8.55
N SER A 139 5.22 5.00 -7.35
CA SER A 139 5.90 5.49 -6.14
C SER A 139 7.42 5.28 -6.18
N PRO A 140 8.19 6.08 -5.42
CA PRO A 140 9.65 5.93 -5.33
C PRO A 140 10.07 4.52 -4.89
N LEU A 141 9.32 3.90 -3.97
CA LEU A 141 9.53 2.50 -3.56
C LEU A 141 9.47 1.56 -4.77
N PHE A 142 8.44 1.66 -5.60
CA PHE A 142 8.25 0.76 -6.72
C PHE A 142 9.33 0.93 -7.79
N ARG A 143 9.75 2.18 -8.04
CA ARG A 143 10.87 2.48 -8.94
C ARG A 143 12.19 1.90 -8.42
N ASP A 144 12.47 2.05 -7.13
CA ASP A 144 13.66 1.49 -6.49
C ASP A 144 13.70 -0.04 -6.58
N VAL A 145 12.56 -0.71 -6.34
CA VAL A 145 12.44 -2.16 -6.49
C VAL A 145 12.66 -2.57 -7.94
N ALA A 146 12.02 -1.91 -8.91
CA ALA A 146 12.19 -2.20 -10.34
C ALA A 146 13.64 -2.02 -10.81
N ALA A 147 14.30 -0.93 -10.41
CA ALA A 147 15.71 -0.68 -10.71
C ALA A 147 16.63 -1.74 -10.09
N SER A 148 16.29 -2.24 -8.90
CA SER A 148 17.07 -3.29 -8.22
C SER A 148 16.86 -4.66 -8.86
N VAL A 149 15.65 -4.96 -9.32
CA VAL A 149 15.37 -6.15 -10.14
C VAL A 149 16.19 -6.11 -11.43
N LEU A 150 16.17 -5.00 -12.18
CA LEU A 150 16.94 -4.87 -13.43
C LEU A 150 18.45 -5.00 -13.22
N ARG A 151 18.98 -4.46 -12.11
CA ARG A 151 20.39 -4.64 -11.75
C ARG A 151 20.75 -6.09 -11.44
N ALA A 152 19.85 -6.84 -10.79
CA ALA A 152 20.06 -8.25 -10.46
C ALA A 152 19.78 -9.21 -11.63
N GLN A 153 18.82 -8.86 -12.49
CA GLN A 153 18.39 -9.64 -13.65
C GLN A 153 18.06 -8.70 -14.82
N PRO A 154 19.03 -8.39 -15.69
CA PRO A 154 18.86 -7.41 -16.77
C PRO A 154 17.81 -7.80 -17.84
N ARG A 155 17.44 -9.09 -17.89
CA ARG A 155 16.46 -9.62 -18.84
C ARG A 155 15.01 -9.56 -18.34
N SER A 156 14.77 -9.07 -17.12
CA SER A 156 13.42 -8.97 -16.57
C SER A 156 12.60 -7.96 -17.37
N LEU A 157 11.34 -8.32 -17.66
CA LEU A 157 10.39 -7.41 -18.29
C LEU A 157 9.86 -6.44 -17.25
N VAL A 158 10.10 -5.15 -17.42
CA VAL A 158 9.64 -4.12 -16.48
C VAL A 158 8.69 -3.17 -17.18
N ASP A 159 7.57 -2.88 -16.53
CA ASP A 159 6.58 -1.92 -17.01
C ASP A 159 7.24 -0.53 -17.24
N PRO A 160 7.12 0.06 -18.44
CA PRO A 160 7.80 1.31 -18.78
C PRO A 160 7.52 2.48 -17.82
N ILE A 161 6.34 2.50 -17.19
CA ILE A 161 5.97 3.53 -16.21
C ILE A 161 6.84 3.52 -14.94
N LEU A 162 7.52 2.41 -14.67
CA LEU A 162 8.47 2.26 -13.57
C LEU A 162 9.88 2.76 -13.94
N LEU A 163 10.11 3.00 -15.23
CA LEU A 163 11.39 3.45 -15.79
C LEU A 163 11.38 4.96 -16.09
N THR A 164 10.20 5.54 -16.35
CA THR A 164 10.05 6.97 -16.58
C THR A 164 10.20 7.76 -15.27
N GLY A 165 11.25 8.58 -15.20
CA GLY A 165 11.62 9.39 -14.04
C GLY A 165 12.91 8.96 -13.33
N GLN A 166 13.77 8.18 -14.00
CA GLN A 166 15.20 8.09 -13.69
C GLN A 166 15.97 9.26 -14.32
#